data_AF-A0A939CWW9-F1
#
_entry.id   AF-A0A939CWW9-F1
#
_cell.length_a   1.000
_cell.length_b   1.000
_cell.length_c   1.000
_cell.angle_alpha   90.00
_cell.angle_beta   90.00
_cell.angle_gamma   90.00
#
_symmetry.space_group_name_H-M   'P 1'
#
loop_
_entity.id
_entity.type
_entity.pdbx_description
1 polymer ?
#
loop_
_entity_poly.entity_id
_entity_poly.type
_entity_poly.pdbx_seq_one_letter_code
_entity_poly.pdbx_strand_id
1 'polypeptide(L)'
;MTLVSDIVLLQDLTSSSNEDLVQLKAILPATVNRLTNPTLASIFGDDLKFGIASFKDKPIPPFGGYADYVYQAEVALTNNVTTVKDKIFDFQAFGGNDGPESQLDALLYAALDSSDSLGYRVGSFRVVIIATDSIYHVAGDRAAVSPSDTIANNGDGITDPDEDYPEIAQVKTALEANNIIPIFLTTSDVAVDYETLVTQLGRGAVLTLGSKSENLADTIKEAVARSRNAISTDVTTTNGDDTFSRENFSAGDKVIFAGDGDDSISLSGVIGNHYIDGGAGSDILFSGSGADIIDGGSDDDNLLGGRGDDILFGSSGKDILIGNQGNDYLQGDSGDDLLEGGAGSDKFAFATGSKFNIRELGVDIINDFNLEEDKIQLSKSTFTALSNSVFPTELNSADFATVTNDTLAASSSAAIVYNSANGSLFYNPNGSADDFAEINFGGKFAQLDSTSFPALTTASFEVVF
;
A
#
# COMPACT_ATOMS: atom_id res chain seq x y z
N MET A 1 20.96 -0.28 15.18
CA MET A 1 20.28 0.88 15.78
C MET A 1 18.89 0.86 15.18
N THR A 2 17.84 0.84 16.02
CA THR A 2 16.46 0.80 15.53
C THR A 2 16.18 2.05 14.69
N LEU A 3 15.78 1.83 13.45
CA LEU A 3 15.36 2.81 12.47
C LEU A 3 13.89 3.17 12.71
N VAL A 4 13.69 4.16 13.57
CA VAL A 4 12.37 4.67 13.95
C VAL A 4 11.84 5.60 12.85
N SER A 5 10.67 5.30 12.27
CA SER A 5 10.04 6.09 11.20
C SER A 5 8.64 6.55 11.59
N ASP A 6 8.34 7.84 11.47
CA ASP A 6 7.00 8.39 11.60
C ASP A 6 6.56 8.92 10.23
N ILE A 7 5.49 8.33 9.68
CA ILE A 7 4.92 8.73 8.40
C ILE A 7 3.52 9.26 8.66
N VAL A 8 3.21 10.42 8.11
CA VAL A 8 1.87 11.02 8.17
C VAL A 8 1.37 11.21 6.75
N LEU A 9 0.22 10.63 6.43
CA LEU A 9 -0.53 10.98 5.24
C LEU A 9 -1.41 12.20 5.56
N LEU A 10 -1.15 13.31 4.89
CA LEU A 10 -1.93 14.54 4.95
C LEU A 10 -2.81 14.61 3.69
N GLN A 11 -4.07 14.18 3.85
CA GLN A 11 -4.99 13.97 2.74
C GLN A 11 -5.80 15.22 2.42
N ASP A 12 -5.81 15.61 1.15
CA ASP A 12 -6.77 16.58 0.62
C ASP A 12 -8.18 15.98 0.57
N LEU A 13 -9.14 16.62 1.23
CA LEU A 13 -10.55 16.21 1.25
C LEU A 13 -11.48 17.26 0.63
N THR A 14 -10.99 18.12 -0.26
CA THR A 14 -11.84 19.00 -1.07
C THR A 14 -12.58 18.23 -2.16
N SER A 15 -13.43 18.92 -2.92
CA SER A 15 -14.31 18.26 -3.90
C SER A 15 -13.55 17.71 -5.12
N SER A 16 -12.35 18.23 -5.41
CA SER A 16 -11.52 17.82 -6.55
C SER A 16 -10.94 16.42 -6.34
N SER A 17 -10.47 16.10 -5.12
CA SER A 17 -9.79 14.85 -4.78
C SER A 17 -10.69 13.61 -4.66
N ASN A 18 -11.96 13.68 -5.06
CA ASN A 18 -12.91 12.59 -4.84
C ASN A 18 -12.55 11.31 -5.62
N GLU A 19 -11.95 11.43 -6.81
CA GLU A 19 -11.48 10.25 -7.57
C GLU A 19 -10.26 9.61 -6.88
N ASP A 20 -9.30 10.43 -6.43
CA ASP A 20 -8.11 9.96 -5.70
C ASP A 20 -8.48 9.28 -4.38
N LEU A 21 -9.49 9.80 -3.67
CA LEU A 21 -9.94 9.22 -2.42
C LEU A 21 -10.55 7.81 -2.60
N VAL A 22 -11.20 7.54 -3.73
CA VAL A 22 -11.69 6.19 -4.05
C VAL A 22 -10.53 5.21 -4.18
N GLN A 23 -9.46 5.65 -4.83
CA GLN A 23 -8.30 4.82 -5.13
C GLN A 23 -7.46 4.60 -3.87
N LEU A 24 -7.22 5.65 -3.10
CA LEU A 24 -6.58 5.57 -1.80
C LEU A 24 -7.30 4.60 -0.85
N LYS A 25 -8.64 4.55 -0.87
CA LYS A 25 -9.41 3.57 -0.09
C LYS A 25 -9.13 2.12 -0.51
N ALA A 26 -8.89 1.88 -1.80
CA ALA A 26 -8.59 0.54 -2.30
C ALA A 26 -7.17 0.10 -1.93
N ILE A 27 -6.19 1.00 -2.06
CA ILE A 27 -4.77 0.63 -2.03
C ILE A 27 -4.08 0.85 -0.68
N LEU A 28 -4.49 1.85 0.11
CA LEU A 28 -3.81 2.20 1.37
C LEU A 28 -3.69 1.01 2.34
N PRO A 29 -4.68 0.10 2.46
CA PRO A 29 -4.52 -1.05 3.34
C PRO A 29 -3.38 -1.99 2.98
N ALA A 30 -3.15 -2.23 1.68
CA ALA A 30 -2.03 -2.99 1.19
C ALA A 30 -0.72 -2.21 1.40
N THR A 31 -0.70 -0.90 1.08
CA THR A 31 0.48 -0.05 1.29
C THR A 31 0.94 -0.05 2.76
N VAL A 32 0.01 0.07 3.71
CA VAL A 32 0.33 0.05 5.15
C VAL A 32 0.91 -1.31 5.56
N ASN A 33 0.41 -2.42 5.01
CA ASN A 33 1.00 -3.74 5.25
C ASN A 33 2.45 -3.81 4.76
N ARG A 34 2.73 -3.29 3.54
CA ARG A 34 4.09 -3.25 2.97
C ARG A 34 5.03 -2.42 3.83
N LEU A 35 4.64 -1.18 4.13
CA LEU A 35 5.44 -0.25 4.91
C LEU A 35 5.78 -0.78 6.31
N THR A 36 4.86 -1.55 6.91
CA THR A 36 5.05 -2.11 8.26
C THR A 36 5.59 -3.54 8.26
N ASN A 37 5.88 -4.13 7.10
CA ASN A 37 6.40 -5.48 7.00
C ASN A 37 7.82 -5.55 7.60
N PRO A 38 8.06 -6.40 8.63
CA PRO A 38 9.38 -6.55 9.23
C PRO A 38 10.48 -7.00 8.25
N THR A 39 10.13 -7.67 7.15
CA THR A 39 11.12 -8.05 6.12
C THR A 39 11.61 -6.84 5.32
N LEU A 40 10.81 -5.78 5.24
CA LEU A 40 11.12 -4.52 4.55
C LEU A 40 11.65 -3.43 5.49
N ALA A 41 11.95 -3.80 6.74
CA ALA A 41 12.43 -2.88 7.77
C ALA A 41 13.76 -2.18 7.42
N SER A 42 14.60 -2.78 6.58
CA SER A 42 15.83 -2.14 6.08
C SER A 42 15.53 -0.95 5.16
N ILE A 43 14.38 -0.99 4.47
CA ILE A 43 13.92 0.04 3.53
C ILE A 43 13.09 1.08 4.28
N PHE A 44 12.03 0.66 4.98
CA PHE A 44 11.04 1.57 5.57
C PHE A 44 11.26 1.89 7.06
N GLY A 45 12.03 1.06 7.78
CA GLY A 45 12.30 1.18 9.21
C GLY A 45 11.71 0.01 10.02
N ASP A 46 12.38 -0.39 11.11
CA ASP A 46 11.99 -1.51 11.98
C ASP A 46 10.99 -1.13 13.08
N ASP A 47 10.77 0.16 13.31
CA ASP A 47 9.74 0.68 14.22
C ASP A 47 8.99 1.83 13.54
N LEU A 48 8.17 1.48 12.54
CA LEU A 48 7.38 2.42 11.75
C LEU A 48 6.01 2.67 12.43
N LYS A 49 5.63 3.95 12.51
CA LYS A 49 4.27 4.39 12.85
C LYS A 49 3.69 5.19 11.71
N PHE A 50 2.41 4.96 11.44
CA PHE A 50 1.65 5.65 10.41
C PHE A 50 0.54 6.46 11.07
N GLY A 51 0.39 7.71 10.65
CA GLY A 51 -0.65 8.64 11.08
C GLY A 51 -1.40 9.18 9.86
N ILE A 52 -2.59 9.71 10.10
CA ILE A 52 -3.40 10.34 9.07
C ILE A 52 -3.85 11.71 9.60
N ALA A 53 -3.73 12.71 8.75
CA ALA A 53 -4.35 14.01 8.89
C ALA A 53 -5.05 14.37 7.59
N SER A 54 -5.91 15.37 7.63
CA SER A 54 -6.65 15.85 6.48
C SER A 54 -6.70 17.37 6.47
N PHE A 55 -7.01 17.93 5.31
CA PHE A 55 -7.28 19.36 5.16
C PHE A 55 -8.29 19.60 4.05
N LYS A 56 -8.83 20.82 4.04
CA LYS A 56 -9.66 21.34 2.95
C LYS A 56 -9.18 22.74 2.62
N ASP A 57 -10.01 23.74 2.94
CA ASP A 57 -9.64 25.12 2.83
C ASP A 57 -10.03 25.95 4.05
N LYS A 58 -9.66 27.23 4.07
CA LYS A 58 -10.03 28.17 5.13
C LYS A 58 -11.56 28.23 5.25
N PRO A 59 -12.13 28.15 6.46
CA PRO A 59 -13.58 28.09 6.68
C PRO A 59 -14.29 29.45 6.51
N ILE A 60 -14.00 30.15 5.43
CA ILE A 60 -14.47 31.50 5.14
C ILE A 60 -14.63 31.71 3.63
N PRO A 61 -15.81 32.16 3.15
CA PRO A 61 -15.99 32.50 1.75
C PRO A 61 -15.10 33.68 1.32
N PRO A 62 -14.61 33.71 0.06
CA PRO A 62 -14.91 32.77 -1.03
C PRO A 62 -14.01 31.53 -1.10
N PHE A 63 -13.05 31.37 -0.19
CA PHE A 63 -12.05 30.27 -0.16
C PHE A 63 -12.73 28.92 0.11
N GLY A 64 -13.00 28.61 1.37
CA GLY A 64 -13.78 27.44 1.77
C GLY A 64 -15.22 27.75 2.18
N GLY A 65 -15.98 26.69 2.41
CA GLY A 65 -17.27 26.75 3.09
C GLY A 65 -17.08 26.90 4.60
N TYR A 66 -18.10 27.39 5.32
CA TYR A 66 -18.03 27.52 6.79
C TYR A 66 -17.83 26.20 7.57
N ALA A 67 -17.98 25.05 6.90
CA ALA A 67 -17.75 23.72 7.46
C ALA A 67 -16.39 23.13 7.06
N ASP A 68 -15.61 23.83 6.24
CA ASP A 68 -14.27 23.42 5.88
C ASP A 68 -13.31 23.64 7.07
N TYR A 69 -12.06 23.25 6.89
CA TYR A 69 -11.02 23.39 7.89
C TYR A 69 -9.66 23.32 7.20
N VAL A 70 -8.68 24.02 7.77
CA VAL A 70 -7.31 24.05 7.24
C VAL A 70 -6.48 22.83 7.66
N TYR A 71 -6.86 22.17 8.76
CA TYR A 71 -6.17 20.98 9.27
C TYR A 71 -7.04 20.22 10.27
N GLN A 72 -7.03 18.89 10.15
CA GLN A 72 -7.60 17.98 11.14
C GLN A 72 -6.70 16.75 11.30
N ALA A 73 -6.29 16.46 12.53
CA ALA A 73 -5.63 15.19 12.83
C ALA A 73 -6.69 14.09 12.91
N GLU A 74 -6.49 13.02 12.14
CA GLU A 74 -7.49 11.96 11.93
C GLU A 74 -7.12 10.68 12.67
N VAL A 75 -5.83 10.31 12.62
CA VAL A 75 -5.23 9.17 13.33
C VAL A 75 -3.85 9.59 13.82
N ALA A 76 -3.67 9.59 15.14
CA ALA A 76 -2.36 9.78 15.75
C ALA A 76 -1.39 8.67 15.33
N LEU A 77 -0.08 8.95 15.32
CA LEU A 77 0.96 8.00 14.93
C LEU A 77 0.86 6.70 15.74
N THR A 78 0.55 5.62 15.02
CA THR A 78 0.29 4.31 15.61
C THR A 78 0.92 3.18 14.79
N ASN A 79 1.18 2.06 15.44
CA ASN A 79 1.53 0.79 14.80
C ASN A 79 0.30 -0.13 14.66
N ASN A 80 -0.88 0.33 15.10
CA ASN A 80 -2.14 -0.38 14.87
C ASN A 80 -2.59 -0.16 13.43
N VAL A 81 -2.14 -1.07 12.55
CA VAL A 81 -2.46 -1.02 11.13
C VAL A 81 -3.97 -1.05 10.87
N THR A 82 -4.77 -1.75 11.68
CA THR A 82 -6.24 -1.77 11.53
C THR A 82 -6.84 -0.37 11.72
N THR A 83 -6.40 0.38 12.73
CA THR A 83 -6.88 1.76 12.95
C THR A 83 -6.58 2.68 11.76
N VAL A 84 -5.40 2.55 11.17
CA VAL A 84 -4.99 3.33 10.00
C VAL A 84 -5.83 2.95 8.76
N LYS A 85 -5.96 1.65 8.52
CA LYS A 85 -6.71 1.07 7.40
C LYS A 85 -8.18 1.41 7.43
N ASP A 86 -8.81 1.31 8.59
CA ASP A 86 -10.26 1.52 8.71
C ASP A 86 -10.63 3.00 8.54
N LYS A 87 -9.75 3.92 8.96
CA LYS A 87 -10.03 5.36 8.97
C LYS A 87 -10.34 5.92 7.58
N ILE A 88 -9.62 5.47 6.56
CA ILE A 88 -9.77 6.04 5.20
C ILE A 88 -11.18 5.83 4.66
N PHE A 89 -11.88 4.76 5.08
CA PHE A 89 -13.24 4.46 4.62
C PHE A 89 -14.28 5.45 5.16
N ASP A 90 -13.99 6.18 6.24
CA ASP A 90 -14.86 7.23 6.80
C ASP A 90 -14.78 8.55 6.03
N PHE A 91 -13.74 8.74 5.20
CA PHE A 91 -13.49 10.01 4.53
C PHE A 91 -14.48 10.28 3.39
N GLN A 92 -14.81 11.55 3.24
CA GLN A 92 -15.63 12.10 2.17
C GLN A 92 -14.98 13.38 1.65
N ALA A 93 -14.71 13.39 0.35
CA ALA A 93 -14.18 14.53 -0.38
C ALA A 93 -15.33 15.51 -0.69
N PHE A 94 -15.29 16.70 -0.10
CA PHE A 94 -16.26 17.80 -0.33
C PHE A 94 -15.72 19.11 0.23
N GLY A 95 -16.17 20.25 -0.28
CA GLY A 95 -15.65 21.57 0.14
C GLY A 95 -14.56 22.06 -0.81
N GLY A 96 -13.89 23.16 -0.46
CA GLY A 96 -13.11 23.97 -1.40
C GLY A 96 -14.06 24.69 -2.36
N ASN A 97 -14.14 26.03 -2.30
CA ASN A 97 -15.03 26.81 -3.17
C ASN A 97 -14.27 27.60 -4.25
N ASP A 98 -12.95 27.64 -4.19
CA ASP A 98 -12.09 28.11 -5.26
C ASP A 98 -11.13 27.01 -5.75
N GLY A 99 -10.03 27.39 -6.40
CA GLY A 99 -9.14 26.46 -7.09
C GLY A 99 -7.94 26.03 -6.24
N PRO A 100 -7.20 26.96 -5.63
CA PRO A 100 -6.15 26.61 -4.68
C PRO A 100 -6.74 26.20 -3.33
N GLU A 101 -5.98 25.43 -2.54
CA GLU A 101 -6.44 24.93 -1.24
C GLU A 101 -5.45 25.28 -0.10
N SER A 102 -5.67 24.74 1.11
CA SER A 102 -4.91 25.09 2.32
C SER A 102 -3.65 24.23 2.60
N GLN A 103 -2.99 23.66 1.59
CA GLN A 103 -1.85 22.73 1.75
C GLN A 103 -0.74 23.31 2.65
N LEU A 104 -0.40 24.61 2.52
CA LEU A 104 0.67 25.23 3.30
C LEU A 104 0.30 25.45 4.77
N ASP A 105 -0.96 25.82 5.05
CA ASP A 105 -1.48 25.86 6.43
C ASP A 105 -1.44 24.44 7.03
N ALA A 106 -2.00 23.47 6.33
CA ALA A 106 -2.04 22.08 6.78
C ALA A 106 -0.66 21.51 7.08
N LEU A 107 0.33 21.79 6.21
CA LEU A 107 1.71 21.36 6.38
C LEU A 107 2.40 22.06 7.55
N LEU A 108 2.14 23.34 7.79
CA LEU A 108 2.65 24.05 8.96
C LEU A 108 2.14 23.42 10.26
N TYR A 109 0.86 23.07 10.32
CA TYR A 109 0.24 22.44 11.50
C TYR A 109 0.80 21.04 11.73
N ALA A 110 0.85 20.24 10.67
CA ALA A 110 1.44 18.91 10.72
C ALA A 110 2.91 18.97 11.11
N ALA A 111 3.64 20.03 10.74
CA ALA A 111 5.06 20.18 11.07
C ALA A 111 5.29 20.56 12.53
N LEU A 112 4.45 21.44 13.08
CA LEU A 112 4.54 21.90 14.47
C LEU A 112 3.91 20.92 15.46
N ASP A 113 2.97 20.08 14.98
CA ASP A 113 2.10 19.25 15.82
C ASP A 113 1.52 20.08 16.99
N SER A 114 1.03 21.28 16.66
CA SER A 114 0.66 22.34 17.62
C SER A 114 -0.41 21.91 18.63
N SER A 115 -1.18 20.88 18.30
CA SER A 115 -2.21 20.28 19.14
C SER A 115 -1.75 19.00 19.88
N ASP A 116 -0.49 18.59 19.71
CA ASP A 116 0.07 17.30 20.18
C ASP A 116 -0.83 16.12 19.78
N SER A 117 -1.37 16.18 18.56
CA SER A 117 -2.41 15.28 18.06
C SER A 117 -1.87 14.18 17.18
N LEU A 118 -0.73 14.41 16.50
CA LEU A 118 -0.03 13.38 15.75
C LEU A 118 0.91 12.57 16.65
N GLY A 119 1.63 13.23 17.55
CA GLY A 119 2.48 12.60 18.57
C GLY A 119 3.82 12.11 18.02
N TYR A 120 4.54 12.96 17.26
CA TYR A 120 5.83 12.57 16.68
C TYR A 120 6.85 12.13 17.74
N ARG A 121 7.56 11.05 17.46
CA ARG A 121 8.56 10.48 18.36
C ARG A 121 9.87 11.27 18.30
N VAL A 122 10.55 11.38 19.43
CA VAL A 122 11.85 12.05 19.49
C VAL A 122 12.89 11.20 18.74
N GLY A 123 13.60 11.83 17.81
CA GLY A 123 14.66 11.16 17.03
C GLY A 123 14.15 10.25 15.91
N SER A 124 12.84 10.26 15.61
CA SER A 124 12.31 9.57 14.45
C SER A 124 12.74 10.25 13.15
N PHE A 125 12.83 9.43 12.11
CA PHE A 125 12.82 9.87 10.74
C PHE A 125 11.38 10.23 10.37
N ARG A 126 11.11 11.46 9.93
CA ARG A 126 9.74 11.97 9.77
C ARG A 126 9.45 12.36 8.34
N VAL A 127 8.36 11.81 7.81
CA VAL A 127 7.85 12.11 6.47
C VAL A 127 6.40 12.55 6.60
N VAL A 128 6.06 13.67 5.97
CA VAL A 128 4.67 14.07 5.75
C VAL A 128 4.41 13.95 4.26
N ILE A 129 3.47 13.09 3.89
CA ILE A 129 3.06 12.84 2.52
C ILE A 129 1.79 13.64 2.28
N ILE A 130 1.80 14.53 1.29
CA ILE A 130 0.67 15.39 0.95
C ILE A 130 0.13 14.92 -0.40
N ALA A 131 -1.06 14.33 -0.42
CA ALA A 131 -1.73 13.92 -1.66
C ALA A 131 -2.79 14.95 -2.04
N THR A 132 -2.66 15.55 -3.22
CA THR A 132 -3.53 16.64 -3.70
C THR A 132 -3.47 16.73 -5.23
N ASP A 133 -4.57 17.12 -5.85
CA ASP A 133 -4.70 17.35 -7.29
C ASP A 133 -4.74 18.85 -7.65
N SER A 134 -4.59 19.71 -6.64
CA SER A 134 -4.83 21.14 -6.76
C SER A 134 -3.60 21.95 -6.38
N ILE A 135 -3.54 23.19 -6.88
CA ILE A 135 -2.52 24.16 -6.44
C ILE A 135 -2.82 24.62 -5.00
N TYR A 136 -1.87 25.33 -4.40
CA TYR A 136 -1.96 25.80 -3.02
C TYR A 136 -2.08 27.31 -2.94
N HIS A 137 -2.79 27.78 -1.92
CA HIS A 137 -2.79 29.20 -1.58
C HIS A 137 -1.46 29.66 -0.99
N VAL A 138 -1.13 30.93 -1.21
CA VAL A 138 0.08 31.59 -0.69
C VAL A 138 -0.25 32.83 0.14
N ALA A 139 0.69 33.22 1.00
CA ALA A 139 0.57 34.45 1.78
C ALA A 139 0.23 35.67 0.88
N GLY A 140 -0.86 36.36 1.22
CA GLY A 140 -1.39 37.49 0.47
C GLY A 140 -2.66 37.19 -0.30
N ASP A 141 -2.99 35.92 -0.55
CA ASP A 141 -4.21 35.53 -1.26
C ASP A 141 -5.46 35.95 -0.49
N ARG A 142 -5.48 35.74 0.84
CA ARG A 142 -6.60 36.22 1.68
C ARG A 142 -6.66 37.74 1.67
N ALA A 143 -5.52 38.41 1.89
CA ALA A 143 -5.44 39.87 1.88
C ALA A 143 -5.88 40.50 0.55
N ALA A 144 -5.70 39.82 -0.58
CA ALA A 144 -6.15 40.30 -1.88
C ALA A 144 -7.68 40.33 -2.00
N VAL A 145 -8.37 39.42 -1.32
CA VAL A 145 -9.84 39.30 -1.34
C VAL A 145 -10.51 40.09 -0.21
N SER A 146 -10.00 40.01 1.02
CA SER A 146 -10.58 40.65 2.21
C SER A 146 -9.54 41.39 3.08
N PRO A 147 -8.97 42.51 2.58
CA PRO A 147 -7.85 43.20 3.25
C PRO A 147 -8.21 43.85 4.60
N SER A 148 -9.50 44.07 4.89
CA SER A 148 -9.92 44.80 6.09
C SER A 148 -9.94 43.97 7.36
N ASP A 149 -10.05 42.65 7.24
CA ASP A 149 -10.04 41.71 8.36
C ASP A 149 -8.90 40.68 8.29
N THR A 150 -8.12 40.63 7.19
CA THR A 150 -6.91 39.79 7.17
C THR A 150 -5.89 40.27 8.19
N ILE A 151 -5.38 39.33 8.99
CA ILE A 151 -4.16 39.47 9.77
C ILE A 151 -3.06 38.57 9.19
N ALA A 152 -1.80 38.92 9.42
CA ALA A 152 -0.69 38.11 8.95
C ALA A 152 -0.63 36.79 9.75
N ASN A 153 -0.38 35.67 9.06
CA ASN A 153 -0.15 34.38 9.70
C ASN A 153 1.01 34.49 10.70
N ASN A 154 0.79 34.09 11.94
CA ASN A 154 1.79 34.28 12.99
C ASN A 154 2.80 33.11 13.07
N GLY A 155 2.55 32.01 12.36
CA GLY A 155 3.43 30.84 12.27
C GLY A 155 3.32 29.85 13.44
N ASP A 156 2.31 29.95 14.31
CA ASP A 156 2.10 29.05 15.45
C ASP A 156 1.37 27.74 15.10
N GLY A 157 0.80 27.66 13.90
CA GLY A 157 0.00 26.51 13.47
C GLY A 157 -1.29 26.36 14.29
N ILE A 158 -1.98 27.46 14.61
CA ILE A 158 -3.28 27.47 15.30
C ILE A 158 -4.35 28.07 14.37
N THR A 159 -5.56 27.49 14.38
CA THR A 159 -6.61 27.89 13.43
C THR A 159 -7.19 29.23 13.76
N ASP A 160 -6.88 30.19 12.90
CA ASP A 160 -7.49 31.50 12.84
C ASP A 160 -7.97 31.77 11.39
N PRO A 161 -9.30 31.85 11.16
CA PRO A 161 -9.84 32.13 9.82
C PRO A 161 -9.52 33.54 9.31
N ASP A 162 -9.11 34.45 10.21
CA ASP A 162 -8.71 35.81 9.85
C ASP A 162 -7.22 35.91 9.49
N GLU A 163 -6.42 34.89 9.83
CA GLU A 163 -5.05 34.80 9.35
C GLU A 163 -4.99 34.51 7.85
N ASP A 164 -4.06 35.19 7.18
CA ASP A 164 -3.65 34.84 5.82
C ASP A 164 -3.01 33.43 5.79
N TYR A 165 -2.74 32.93 4.59
CA TYR A 165 -1.95 31.71 4.42
C TYR A 165 -0.49 31.95 4.86
N PRO A 166 0.22 30.92 5.35
CA PRO A 166 1.56 31.11 5.87
C PRO A 166 2.54 31.46 4.76
N GLU A 167 3.55 32.25 5.10
CA GLU A 167 4.71 32.42 4.24
C GLU A 167 5.44 31.08 4.11
N ILE A 168 5.93 30.77 2.90
CA ILE A 168 6.74 29.56 2.65
C ILE A 168 7.96 29.50 3.59
N ALA A 169 8.48 30.65 4.02
CA ALA A 169 9.56 30.74 5.01
C ALA A 169 9.16 30.25 6.41
N GLN A 170 7.90 30.44 6.83
CA GLN A 170 7.38 29.92 8.10
C GLN A 170 7.27 28.40 8.04
N VAL A 171 6.68 27.86 6.96
CA VAL A 171 6.57 26.42 6.72
C VAL A 171 7.96 25.77 6.69
N LYS A 172 8.90 26.35 5.95
CA LYS A 172 10.30 25.91 5.91
C LYS A 172 10.93 25.83 7.29
N THR A 173 10.80 26.89 8.09
CA THR A 173 11.37 26.95 9.43
C THR A 173 10.80 25.84 10.33
N ALA A 174 9.50 25.59 10.26
CA ALA A 174 8.84 24.53 11.02
C ALA A 174 9.31 23.12 10.60
N LEU A 175 9.42 22.86 9.30
CA LEU A 175 9.90 21.58 8.77
C LEU A 175 11.35 21.32 9.18
N GLU A 176 12.23 22.31 9.06
CA GLU A 176 13.64 22.24 9.49
C GLU A 176 13.75 21.96 11.00
N ALA A 177 13.03 22.72 11.83
CA ALA A 177 13.06 22.57 13.29
C ALA A 177 12.59 21.19 13.77
N ASN A 178 11.63 20.60 13.05
CA ASN A 178 11.03 19.31 13.42
C ASN A 178 11.56 18.12 12.62
N ASN A 179 12.58 18.34 11.78
CA ASN A 179 13.20 17.33 10.92
C ASN A 179 12.20 16.55 10.04
N ILE A 180 11.25 17.25 9.44
CA ILE A 180 10.21 16.64 8.59
C ILE A 180 10.54 16.83 7.12
N ILE A 181 10.48 15.75 6.34
CA ILE A 181 10.60 15.77 4.88
C ILE A 181 9.17 15.76 4.29
N PRO A 182 8.72 16.85 3.64
CA PRO A 182 7.46 16.84 2.92
C PRO A 182 7.63 16.11 1.59
N ILE A 183 6.66 15.29 1.21
CA ILE A 183 6.61 14.63 -0.09
C ILE A 183 5.25 14.92 -0.68
N PHE A 184 5.24 15.63 -1.80
CA PHE A 184 4.03 16.02 -2.50
C PHE A 184 3.71 14.98 -3.56
N LEU A 185 2.55 14.35 -3.44
CA LEU A 185 1.99 13.43 -4.42
C LEU A 185 0.95 14.22 -5.19
N THR A 186 1.25 14.52 -6.44
CA THR A 186 0.47 15.50 -7.20
C THR A 186 0.12 14.96 -8.56
N THR A 187 -1.00 15.41 -9.13
CA THR A 187 -1.26 15.20 -10.54
C THR A 187 -0.23 15.92 -11.41
N SER A 188 -0.04 15.44 -12.64
CA SER A 188 0.99 15.94 -13.55
C SER A 188 0.85 17.42 -13.93
N ASP A 189 -0.35 17.97 -13.87
CA ASP A 189 -0.67 19.35 -14.27
C ASP A 189 -0.24 20.40 -13.22
N VAL A 190 -0.12 20.01 -11.95
CA VAL A 190 0.32 20.90 -10.86
C VAL A 190 1.74 20.58 -10.36
N ALA A 191 2.36 19.49 -10.81
CA ALA A 191 3.67 19.03 -10.33
C ALA A 191 4.77 20.10 -10.37
N VAL A 192 4.82 20.94 -11.41
CA VAL A 192 5.83 22.00 -11.57
C VAL A 192 5.71 23.09 -10.48
N ASP A 193 4.51 23.40 -10.03
CA ASP A 193 4.29 24.35 -8.93
C ASP A 193 4.86 23.77 -7.62
N TYR A 194 4.65 22.48 -7.38
CA TYR A 194 5.21 21.80 -6.21
C TYR A 194 6.73 21.58 -6.30
N GLU A 195 7.31 21.39 -7.49
CA GLU A 195 8.78 21.34 -7.66
C GLU A 195 9.41 22.69 -7.29
N THR A 196 8.73 23.77 -7.66
CA THR A 196 9.10 25.13 -7.27
C THR A 196 8.98 25.31 -5.76
N LEU A 197 7.90 24.83 -5.15
CA LEU A 197 7.71 24.85 -3.70
C LEU A 197 8.80 24.08 -2.97
N VAL A 198 9.11 22.85 -3.38
CA VAL A 198 10.16 22.02 -2.78
C VAL A 198 11.51 22.73 -2.85
N THR A 199 11.81 23.41 -3.97
CA THR A 199 13.01 24.23 -4.11
C THR A 199 13.05 25.37 -3.08
N GLN A 200 11.93 26.05 -2.85
CA GLN A 200 11.82 27.14 -1.88
C GLN A 200 11.92 26.63 -0.42
N LEU A 201 11.25 25.52 -0.11
CA LEU A 201 11.36 24.82 1.18
C LEU A 201 12.78 24.30 1.42
N GLY A 202 13.52 23.99 0.36
CA GLY A 202 14.90 23.48 0.42
C GLY A 202 15.00 22.02 0.88
N ARG A 203 13.87 21.33 0.97
CA ARG A 203 13.76 19.91 1.30
C ARG A 203 12.43 19.35 0.82
N GLY A 204 12.40 18.04 0.60
CA GLY A 204 11.22 17.33 0.14
C GLY A 204 11.40 16.77 -1.27
N ALA A 205 10.32 16.20 -1.79
CA ALA A 205 10.25 15.66 -3.14
C ALA A 205 8.83 15.87 -3.70
N VAL A 206 8.74 15.84 -5.02
CA VAL A 206 7.47 15.71 -5.74
C VAL A 206 7.51 14.36 -6.43
N LEU A 207 6.41 13.63 -6.33
CA LEU A 207 6.16 12.45 -7.14
C LEU A 207 4.80 12.62 -7.79
N THR A 208 4.67 12.14 -9.02
CA THR A 208 3.48 12.35 -9.82
C THR A 208 2.54 11.16 -9.67
N LEU A 209 1.28 11.46 -9.36
CA LEU A 209 0.21 10.47 -9.36
C LEU A 209 -0.21 10.18 -10.79
N GLY A 210 -0.50 8.90 -11.05
CA GLY A 210 -1.15 8.43 -12.25
C GLY A 210 -2.47 9.15 -12.49
N SER A 211 -3.00 9.05 -13.70
CA SER A 211 -4.19 9.80 -14.11
C SER A 211 -5.45 9.51 -13.28
N LYS A 212 -5.44 8.40 -12.52
CA LYS A 212 -6.46 7.96 -11.59
C LYS A 212 -5.84 7.62 -10.23
N SER A 213 -4.67 8.17 -9.89
CA SER A 213 -3.94 7.86 -8.65
C SER A 213 -3.75 6.37 -8.39
N GLU A 214 -3.63 5.58 -9.46
CA GLU A 214 -3.41 4.12 -9.45
C GLU A 214 -2.08 3.76 -8.78
N ASN A 215 -1.03 4.53 -9.07
CA ASN A 215 0.33 4.37 -8.54
C ASN A 215 0.53 4.96 -7.13
N LEU A 216 -0.54 5.36 -6.43
CA LEU A 216 -0.44 6.08 -5.16
C LEU A 216 0.27 5.25 -4.08
N ALA A 217 0.10 3.93 -4.09
CA ALA A 217 0.75 3.01 -3.15
C ALA A 217 2.25 3.02 -3.37
N ASP A 218 2.65 2.91 -4.64
CA ASP A 218 4.04 2.79 -5.07
C ASP A 218 4.75 4.10 -4.84
N THR A 219 4.08 5.19 -5.18
CA THR A 219 4.51 6.55 -4.89
C THR A 219 4.77 6.76 -3.39
N ILE A 220 3.89 6.26 -2.50
CA ILE A 220 4.10 6.33 -1.04
C ILE A 220 5.30 5.48 -0.59
N LYS A 221 5.42 4.23 -1.08
CA LYS A 221 6.56 3.35 -0.75
C LYS A 221 7.88 4.00 -1.20
N GLU A 222 7.93 4.47 -2.44
CA GLU A 222 9.08 5.12 -3.06
C GLU A 222 9.46 6.41 -2.33
N ALA A 223 8.49 7.25 -1.99
CA ALA A 223 8.67 8.47 -1.19
C ALA A 223 9.45 8.19 0.11
N VAL A 224 9.01 7.17 0.85
CA VAL A 224 9.66 6.75 2.11
C VAL A 224 11.07 6.21 1.83
N ALA A 225 11.24 5.36 0.82
CA ALA A 225 12.55 4.80 0.48
C ALA A 225 13.55 5.88 0.01
N ARG A 226 13.13 6.82 -0.84
CA ARG A 226 13.93 7.97 -1.31
C ARG A 226 14.41 8.82 -0.15
N SER A 227 13.51 9.17 0.75
CA SER A 227 13.80 10.03 1.87
C SER A 227 14.79 9.39 2.87
N ARG A 228 14.88 8.05 2.88
CA ARG A 228 15.87 7.27 3.64
C ARG A 228 17.14 6.93 2.85
N ASN A 229 17.23 7.36 1.59
CA ASN A 229 18.34 7.06 0.68
C ASN A 229 18.57 5.55 0.53
N ALA A 230 17.47 4.78 0.46
CA ALA A 230 17.49 3.32 0.33
C ALA A 230 17.54 2.85 -1.13
N ILE A 231 17.05 3.67 -2.07
CA ILE A 231 16.98 3.33 -3.50
C ILE A 231 18.38 3.19 -4.11
N SER A 232 18.57 2.15 -4.90
CA SER A 232 19.83 1.88 -5.61
C SER A 232 20.08 2.90 -6.73
N THR A 233 21.35 3.26 -6.93
CA THR A 233 21.74 4.32 -7.88
C THR A 233 22.32 3.77 -9.19
N ASP A 234 22.29 2.45 -9.38
CA ASP A 234 22.80 1.78 -10.58
C ASP A 234 22.04 2.22 -11.85
N VAL A 235 20.74 2.46 -11.68
CA VAL A 235 19.82 2.87 -12.74
C VAL A 235 19.04 4.11 -12.31
N THR A 236 18.43 4.77 -13.29
CA THR A 236 17.46 5.85 -13.06
C THR A 236 16.22 5.46 -13.84
N THR A 237 15.14 5.25 -13.13
CA THR A 237 13.83 4.91 -13.66
C THR A 237 13.06 6.17 -14.06
N THR A 238 12.02 6.00 -14.86
CA THR A 238 11.11 7.04 -15.34
C THR A 238 9.66 6.61 -15.18
N ASN A 239 8.69 7.50 -15.40
CA ASN A 239 7.26 7.16 -15.40
C ASN A 239 6.80 6.55 -16.74
N GLY A 240 7.68 5.86 -17.45
CA GLY A 240 7.32 5.14 -18.66
C GLY A 240 8.24 3.97 -18.85
N ASP A 241 7.88 3.10 -19.80
CA ASP A 241 8.48 1.78 -20.00
C ASP A 241 10.02 1.79 -19.92
N ASP A 242 10.53 1.23 -18.83
CA ASP A 242 11.94 1.06 -18.55
C ASP A 242 12.39 -0.36 -18.87
N THR A 243 13.66 -0.51 -19.27
CA THR A 243 14.24 -1.83 -19.52
C THR A 243 15.65 -1.89 -18.99
N PHE A 244 15.86 -2.73 -17.98
CA PHE A 244 17.15 -2.97 -17.35
C PHE A 244 17.47 -4.47 -17.32
N SER A 245 18.75 -4.77 -17.55
CA SER A 245 19.28 -6.13 -17.55
C SER A 245 20.49 -6.23 -16.63
N ARG A 246 21.00 -7.44 -16.42
CA ARG A 246 22.15 -7.69 -15.52
C ARG A 246 23.37 -6.79 -15.72
N GLU A 247 23.61 -6.28 -16.93
CA GLU A 247 24.77 -5.41 -17.21
C GLU A 247 24.59 -3.98 -16.69
N ASN A 248 23.35 -3.62 -16.31
CA ASN A 248 23.03 -2.33 -15.70
C ASN A 248 23.34 -2.28 -14.20
N PHE A 249 23.51 -3.44 -13.56
CA PHE A 249 23.59 -3.54 -12.10
C PHE A 249 24.95 -4.02 -11.62
N SER A 250 25.44 -3.37 -10.58
CA SER A 250 26.55 -3.86 -9.78
C SER A 250 26.10 -4.98 -8.83
N ALA A 251 27.06 -5.72 -8.28
CA ALA A 251 26.79 -6.75 -7.28
C ALA A 251 26.21 -6.17 -5.98
N GLY A 252 25.63 -7.05 -5.16
CA GLY A 252 25.02 -6.72 -3.87
C GLY A 252 23.54 -6.36 -3.99
N ASP A 253 22.90 -6.21 -2.85
CA ASP A 253 21.47 -5.92 -2.70
C ASP A 253 21.06 -4.70 -3.55
N LYS A 254 19.83 -4.75 -4.06
CA LYS A 254 19.23 -3.70 -4.88
C LYS A 254 17.86 -3.35 -4.34
N VAL A 255 17.52 -2.08 -4.40
CA VAL A 255 16.19 -1.55 -4.06
C VAL A 255 15.80 -0.71 -5.26
N ILE A 256 14.82 -1.19 -6.01
CA ILE A 256 14.38 -0.61 -7.27
C ILE A 256 12.88 -0.34 -7.18
N PHE A 257 12.48 0.84 -7.62
CA PHE A 257 11.09 1.23 -7.86
C PHE A 257 11.03 1.60 -9.34
N ALA A 258 10.37 0.79 -10.15
CA ALA A 258 10.35 0.92 -11.60
C ALA A 258 9.45 2.09 -12.01
N GLY A 259 8.26 2.20 -11.41
CA GLY A 259 7.44 3.42 -11.43
C GLY A 259 6.16 3.19 -12.20
N ASP A 260 5.85 4.09 -13.14
CA ASP A 260 4.74 3.88 -14.07
C ASP A 260 5.30 3.36 -15.40
N GLY A 261 4.49 2.64 -16.17
CA GLY A 261 4.85 2.10 -17.49
C GLY A 261 5.02 0.59 -17.46
N ASP A 262 5.09 -0.02 -18.64
CA ASP A 262 5.33 -1.47 -18.74
C ASP A 262 6.83 -1.74 -18.61
N ASP A 263 7.29 -2.12 -17.42
CA ASP A 263 8.71 -2.21 -17.08
C ASP A 263 9.28 -3.62 -17.23
N SER A 264 10.56 -3.70 -17.62
CA SER A 264 11.28 -4.97 -17.71
C SER A 264 12.60 -4.91 -16.95
N ILE A 265 12.66 -5.56 -15.79
CA ILE A 265 13.83 -5.55 -14.91
C ILE A 265 14.34 -6.97 -14.72
N SER A 266 15.58 -7.20 -15.13
CA SER A 266 16.25 -8.49 -14.96
C SER A 266 17.57 -8.37 -14.22
N LEU A 267 17.61 -8.87 -12.99
CA LEU A 267 18.79 -9.01 -12.14
C LEU A 267 19.49 -10.37 -12.30
N SER A 268 19.28 -11.07 -13.42
CA SER A 268 19.87 -12.39 -13.67
C SER A 268 21.39 -12.42 -13.43
N GLY A 269 21.83 -13.21 -12.44
CA GLY A 269 23.25 -13.36 -12.11
C GLY A 269 23.86 -12.18 -11.32
N VAL A 270 23.05 -11.20 -10.93
CA VAL A 270 23.34 -10.30 -9.81
C VAL A 270 23.08 -11.11 -8.53
N ILE A 271 24.01 -11.05 -7.59
CA ILE A 271 23.90 -11.74 -6.30
C ILE A 271 23.61 -10.69 -5.24
N GLY A 272 22.55 -10.91 -4.46
CA GLY A 272 22.14 -10.05 -3.36
C GLY A 272 20.69 -10.34 -2.99
N ASN A 273 20.24 -9.83 -1.85
CA ASN A 273 18.83 -9.85 -1.48
C ASN A 273 18.19 -8.56 -2.01
N HIS A 274 17.40 -8.68 -3.05
CA HIS A 274 16.85 -7.56 -3.80
C HIS A 274 15.42 -7.23 -3.36
N TYR A 275 15.05 -5.95 -3.48
CA TYR A 275 13.67 -5.47 -3.47
C TYR A 275 13.40 -4.82 -4.81
N ILE A 276 12.38 -5.32 -5.52
CA ILE A 276 11.91 -4.74 -6.77
C ILE A 276 10.42 -4.45 -6.60
N ASP A 277 10.06 -3.18 -6.82
CA ASP A 277 8.70 -2.69 -6.94
C ASP A 277 8.49 -2.35 -8.43
N GLY A 278 7.56 -3.03 -9.10
CA GLY A 278 7.20 -2.73 -10.49
C GLY A 278 6.47 -1.40 -10.55
N GLY A 279 5.33 -1.32 -9.86
CA GLY A 279 4.54 -0.11 -9.77
C GLY A 279 3.33 -0.23 -10.69
N ALA A 280 3.02 0.80 -11.48
CA ALA A 280 1.84 0.77 -12.34
C ALA A 280 2.20 0.39 -13.78
N GLY A 281 1.59 -0.66 -14.31
CA GLY A 281 1.84 -1.14 -15.67
C GLY A 281 1.95 -2.66 -15.69
N SER A 282 2.06 -3.26 -16.88
CA SER A 282 2.25 -4.70 -16.99
C SER A 282 3.73 -5.06 -16.99
N ASP A 283 4.25 -5.44 -15.83
CA ASP A 283 5.68 -5.57 -15.61
C ASP A 283 6.23 -7.00 -15.82
N ILE A 284 7.53 -7.06 -16.10
CA ILE A 284 8.30 -8.31 -16.14
C ILE A 284 9.53 -8.18 -15.25
N LEU A 285 9.45 -8.78 -14.07
CA LEU A 285 10.43 -8.64 -13.00
C LEU A 285 11.13 -9.97 -12.70
N PHE A 286 12.46 -9.97 -12.72
CA PHE A 286 13.29 -11.13 -12.33
C PHE A 286 14.40 -10.72 -11.36
N SER A 287 14.33 -11.16 -10.10
CA SER A 287 15.25 -10.74 -9.04
C SER A 287 16.56 -11.53 -8.97
N GLY A 288 16.59 -12.77 -9.47
CA GLY A 288 17.82 -13.47 -9.79
C GLY A 288 18.31 -14.44 -8.71
N SER A 289 19.18 -14.02 -7.80
CA SER A 289 19.74 -14.94 -6.80
C SER A 289 19.94 -14.24 -5.46
N GLY A 290 19.29 -14.75 -4.43
CA GLY A 290 19.19 -14.13 -3.12
C GLY A 290 17.92 -14.59 -2.42
N ALA A 291 17.67 -14.08 -1.22
CA ALA A 291 16.33 -14.09 -0.67
C ALA A 291 15.71 -12.74 -1.04
N ASP A 292 14.99 -12.70 -2.15
CA ASP A 292 14.50 -11.50 -2.79
C ASP A 292 13.05 -11.20 -2.40
N ILE A 293 12.63 -9.96 -2.62
CA ILE A 293 11.25 -9.51 -2.48
C ILE A 293 10.85 -8.79 -3.76
N ILE A 294 9.76 -9.23 -4.37
CA ILE A 294 9.19 -8.63 -5.58
C ILE A 294 7.74 -8.23 -5.27
N ASP A 295 7.40 -6.98 -5.55
CA ASP A 295 6.04 -6.43 -5.56
C ASP A 295 5.75 -6.03 -7.01
N GLY A 296 4.76 -6.67 -7.65
CA GLY A 296 4.36 -6.37 -9.02
C GLY A 296 3.78 -4.97 -9.10
N GLY A 297 2.72 -4.74 -8.34
CA GLY A 297 2.10 -3.43 -8.21
C GLY A 297 0.68 -3.46 -8.77
N SER A 298 0.37 -2.63 -9.75
CA SER A 298 -0.94 -2.61 -10.37
C SER A 298 -0.89 -2.96 -11.85
N ASP A 299 -1.93 -3.64 -12.32
CA ASP A 299 -2.07 -4.27 -13.64
C ASP A 299 -1.38 -5.65 -13.71
N ASP A 300 -1.45 -6.32 -14.86
CA ASP A 300 -1.10 -7.75 -14.98
C ASP A 300 0.42 -7.98 -15.07
N ASP A 301 1.02 -8.54 -14.02
CA ASP A 301 2.48 -8.66 -13.87
C ASP A 301 3.04 -10.08 -14.07
N ASN A 302 4.34 -10.15 -14.40
CA ASN A 302 5.11 -11.41 -14.44
C ASN A 302 6.32 -11.35 -13.50
N LEU A 303 6.23 -12.07 -12.39
CA LEU A 303 7.21 -12.05 -11.30
C LEU A 303 7.97 -13.36 -11.22
N LEU A 304 9.30 -13.29 -11.24
CA LEU A 304 10.20 -14.43 -11.13
C LEU A 304 11.21 -14.20 -9.99
N GLY A 305 11.18 -15.04 -8.95
CA GLY A 305 12.12 -14.96 -7.82
C GLY A 305 13.52 -15.44 -8.21
N GLY A 306 13.63 -16.71 -8.56
CA GLY A 306 14.82 -17.28 -9.16
C GLY A 306 15.53 -18.28 -8.27
N ARG A 307 16.47 -17.85 -7.44
CA ARG A 307 17.20 -18.76 -6.55
C ARG A 307 17.30 -18.17 -5.15
N GLY A 308 16.85 -18.93 -4.18
CA GLY A 308 16.84 -18.61 -2.76
C GLY A 308 15.41 -18.51 -2.28
N ASP A 309 15.22 -18.25 -0.99
CA ASP A 309 13.87 -18.21 -0.41
C ASP A 309 13.27 -16.82 -0.68
N ASP A 310 12.42 -16.72 -1.71
CA ASP A 310 11.91 -15.46 -2.24
C ASP A 310 10.50 -15.13 -1.72
N ILE A 311 10.12 -13.85 -1.79
CA ILE A 311 8.79 -13.36 -1.44
C ILE A 311 8.21 -12.58 -2.62
N LEU A 312 7.14 -13.10 -3.23
CA LEU A 312 6.50 -12.52 -4.41
C LEU A 312 5.08 -12.07 -4.06
N PHE A 313 4.78 -10.83 -4.43
CA PHE A 313 3.48 -10.20 -4.27
C PHE A 313 2.97 -9.71 -5.63
N GLY A 314 1.85 -10.26 -6.10
CA GLY A 314 1.21 -9.80 -7.34
C GLY A 314 0.60 -8.41 -7.18
N SER A 315 -0.01 -8.17 -6.01
CA SER A 315 -0.73 -6.94 -5.69
C SER A 315 -2.06 -6.86 -6.44
N SER A 316 -2.22 -6.08 -7.51
CA SER A 316 -3.52 -6.00 -8.21
C SER A 316 -3.37 -6.23 -9.68
N GLY A 317 -4.10 -7.17 -10.25
CA GLY A 317 -3.88 -7.57 -11.63
C GLY A 317 -4.19 -9.03 -11.82
N LYS A 318 -3.91 -9.57 -13.00
CA LYS A 318 -3.87 -11.01 -13.24
C LYS A 318 -2.42 -11.42 -13.38
N ASP A 319 -1.84 -11.80 -12.26
CA ASP A 319 -0.40 -11.91 -12.16
C ASP A 319 0.07 -13.34 -12.37
N ILE A 320 1.32 -13.47 -12.81
CA ILE A 320 2.04 -14.73 -12.90
C ILE A 320 3.21 -14.66 -11.93
N LEU A 321 3.15 -15.45 -10.85
CA LEU A 321 4.19 -15.52 -9.83
C LEU A 321 4.91 -16.87 -9.90
N ILE A 322 6.22 -16.85 -10.11
CA ILE A 322 7.06 -18.05 -10.21
C ILE A 322 8.25 -17.94 -9.24
N GLY A 323 8.20 -18.71 -8.15
CA GLY A 323 9.27 -18.75 -7.12
C GLY A 323 10.59 -19.32 -7.65
N ASN A 324 10.52 -20.45 -8.35
CA ASN A 324 11.61 -21.24 -8.91
C ASN A 324 12.34 -22.14 -7.90
N GLN A 325 13.45 -21.73 -7.29
CA GLN A 325 14.25 -22.58 -6.40
C GLN A 325 14.35 -21.94 -5.03
N GLY A 326 13.88 -22.62 -3.99
CA GLY A 326 13.86 -22.06 -2.65
C GLY A 326 12.58 -22.45 -1.94
N ASN A 327 12.45 -22.01 -0.69
CA ASN A 327 11.18 -22.07 0.02
C ASN A 327 10.50 -20.72 -0.13
N ASP A 328 9.67 -20.60 -1.14
CA ASP A 328 9.15 -19.32 -1.60
C ASP A 328 7.82 -18.98 -0.94
N TYR A 329 7.54 -17.68 -0.82
CA TYR A 329 6.26 -17.15 -0.38
C TYR A 329 5.60 -16.41 -1.54
N LEU A 330 4.45 -16.90 -2.00
CA LEU A 330 3.71 -16.34 -3.12
C LEU A 330 2.34 -15.88 -2.64
N GLN A 331 2.00 -14.61 -2.92
CA GLN A 331 0.70 -14.03 -2.64
C GLN A 331 0.26 -13.22 -3.86
N GLY A 332 -0.72 -13.74 -4.62
CA GLY A 332 -1.28 -13.05 -5.78
C GLY A 332 -2.00 -11.74 -5.43
N ASP A 333 -2.53 -11.68 -4.20
CA ASP A 333 -3.35 -10.57 -3.72
C ASP A 333 -4.68 -10.45 -4.46
N SER A 334 -4.82 -9.56 -5.44
CA SER A 334 -6.12 -9.29 -6.06
C SER A 334 -6.17 -9.57 -7.55
N GLY A 335 -6.93 -10.60 -7.92
CA GLY A 335 -7.26 -10.92 -9.29
C GLY A 335 -7.19 -12.42 -9.56
N ASP A 336 -7.23 -12.82 -10.82
CA ASP A 336 -7.19 -14.25 -11.15
C ASP A 336 -5.73 -14.63 -11.45
N ASP A 337 -4.98 -15.00 -10.42
CA ASP A 337 -3.52 -15.16 -10.52
C ASP A 337 -3.08 -16.59 -10.86
N LEU A 338 -1.86 -16.74 -11.37
CA LEU A 338 -1.18 -18.01 -11.56
C LEU A 338 0.05 -18.07 -10.64
N LEU A 339 0.07 -19.05 -9.75
CA LEU A 339 1.12 -19.23 -8.75
C LEU A 339 1.86 -20.56 -8.99
N GLU A 340 3.18 -20.49 -9.13
CA GLU A 340 4.10 -21.63 -9.26
C GLU A 340 5.23 -21.49 -8.23
N GLY A 341 5.25 -22.37 -7.22
CA GLY A 341 6.27 -22.32 -6.17
C GLY A 341 7.63 -22.78 -6.69
N GLY A 342 7.63 -23.89 -7.43
CA GLY A 342 8.81 -24.51 -7.99
C GLY A 342 9.36 -25.60 -7.07
N ALA A 343 10.63 -25.47 -6.70
CA ALA A 343 11.36 -26.48 -5.95
C ALA A 343 11.67 -26.00 -4.53
N GLY A 344 11.03 -26.63 -3.55
CA GLY A 344 11.27 -26.41 -2.14
C GLY A 344 9.97 -26.58 -1.37
N SER A 345 9.91 -26.03 -0.15
CA SER A 345 8.68 -26.02 0.66
C SER A 345 8.02 -24.66 0.56
N ASP A 346 7.10 -24.52 -0.39
CA ASP A 346 6.55 -23.23 -0.77
C ASP A 346 5.26 -22.90 -0.01
N LYS A 347 4.97 -21.60 0.08
CA LYS A 347 3.77 -21.08 0.74
C LYS A 347 2.96 -20.23 -0.22
N PHE A 348 1.75 -20.70 -0.51
CA PHE A 348 0.75 -19.96 -1.28
C PHE A 348 -0.20 -19.27 -0.31
N ALA A 349 -0.08 -17.95 -0.19
CA ALA A 349 -0.72 -17.18 0.86
C ALA A 349 -1.93 -16.37 0.37
N PHE A 350 -3.01 -16.46 1.14
CA PHE A 350 -4.25 -15.73 0.89
C PHE A 350 -4.53 -14.81 2.09
N ALA A 351 -4.21 -13.52 1.97
CA ALA A 351 -4.26 -12.58 3.09
C ALA A 351 -4.49 -11.10 2.67
N THR A 352 -5.75 -10.69 2.49
CA THR A 352 -6.08 -9.28 2.15
C THR A 352 -6.01 -8.29 3.32
N GLY A 353 -5.86 -8.77 4.56
CA GLY A 353 -5.90 -7.92 5.76
C GLY A 353 -7.28 -7.30 6.09
N SER A 354 -8.32 -7.68 5.34
CA SER A 354 -9.74 -7.29 5.48
C SER A 354 -10.61 -8.54 5.51
N LYS A 355 -11.94 -8.41 5.65
CA LYS A 355 -12.85 -9.55 5.45
C LYS A 355 -12.67 -10.14 4.04
N PHE A 356 -12.74 -11.47 3.93
CA PHE A 356 -12.72 -12.15 2.62
C PHE A 356 -13.74 -11.54 1.65
N ASN A 357 -13.25 -11.04 0.51
CA ASN A 357 -14.04 -10.56 -0.61
C ASN A 357 -13.47 -11.17 -1.90
N ILE A 358 -14.25 -12.02 -2.57
CA ILE A 358 -13.78 -12.71 -3.77
C ILE A 358 -13.57 -11.80 -4.97
N ARG A 359 -14.16 -10.59 -4.96
CA ARG A 359 -13.91 -9.59 -6.00
C ARG A 359 -12.58 -8.86 -5.80
N GLU A 360 -12.10 -8.84 -4.56
CA GLU A 360 -10.77 -8.35 -4.24
C GLU A 360 -9.80 -9.48 -4.52
N LEU A 361 -9.91 -10.63 -3.86
CA LEU A 361 -8.96 -11.74 -4.03
C LEU A 361 -8.90 -12.35 -5.43
N GLY A 362 -10.03 -12.45 -6.14
CA GLY A 362 -10.15 -13.25 -7.35
C GLY A 362 -9.93 -14.75 -7.11
N VAL A 363 -9.76 -15.53 -8.19
CA VAL A 363 -9.64 -17.00 -8.13
C VAL A 363 -8.30 -17.47 -8.67
N ASP A 364 -7.36 -17.71 -7.74
CA ASP A 364 -6.00 -18.08 -8.09
C ASP A 364 -5.90 -19.53 -8.56
N ILE A 365 -4.88 -19.79 -9.37
CA ILE A 365 -4.47 -21.09 -9.83
C ILE A 365 -3.11 -21.41 -9.24
N ILE A 366 -3.01 -22.48 -8.44
CA ILE A 366 -1.74 -23.02 -7.97
C ILE A 366 -1.35 -24.18 -8.91
N ASN A 367 -0.28 -24.00 -9.68
CA ASN A 367 0.05 -24.87 -10.82
C ASN A 367 0.83 -26.13 -10.46
N ASP A 368 1.59 -26.13 -9.36
CA ASP A 368 2.59 -27.18 -9.09
C ASP A 368 2.61 -27.70 -7.64
N PHE A 369 1.52 -27.48 -6.89
CA PHE A 369 1.42 -27.82 -5.47
C PHE A 369 1.89 -29.25 -5.12
N ASN A 370 2.97 -29.33 -4.34
CA ASN A 370 3.55 -30.56 -3.80
C ASN A 370 3.07 -30.83 -2.36
N LEU A 371 2.30 -31.91 -2.19
CA LEU A 371 1.77 -32.33 -0.89
C LEU A 371 2.81 -32.58 0.21
N GLU A 372 4.04 -32.96 -0.16
CA GLU A 372 5.08 -33.33 0.81
C GLU A 372 5.80 -32.10 1.37
N GLU A 373 5.81 -30.99 0.64
CA GLU A 373 6.65 -29.82 0.92
C GLU A 373 5.82 -28.55 1.13
N ASP A 374 4.79 -28.33 0.30
CA ASP A 374 4.10 -27.04 0.23
C ASP A 374 2.98 -26.87 1.26
N LYS A 375 2.60 -25.59 1.45
CA LYS A 375 1.48 -25.16 2.28
C LYS A 375 0.63 -24.10 1.60
N ILE A 376 -0.67 -24.19 1.84
CA ILE A 376 -1.61 -23.10 1.59
C ILE A 376 -1.76 -22.31 2.89
N GLN A 377 -1.29 -21.07 2.91
CA GLN A 377 -1.36 -20.22 4.09
C GLN A 377 -2.64 -19.37 4.07
N LEU A 378 -3.43 -19.47 5.14
CA LEU A 378 -4.70 -18.76 5.32
C LEU A 378 -4.59 -17.78 6.49
N SER A 379 -4.88 -16.50 6.23
CA SER A 379 -4.94 -15.50 7.31
C SER A 379 -6.28 -15.56 8.04
N LYS A 380 -6.29 -15.64 9.38
CA LYS A 380 -7.53 -15.58 10.17
C LYS A 380 -8.24 -14.23 10.08
N SER A 381 -7.50 -13.14 9.86
CA SER A 381 -8.11 -11.81 9.65
C SER A 381 -8.91 -11.77 8.34
N THR A 382 -8.45 -12.51 7.32
CA THR A 382 -9.15 -12.70 6.04
C THR A 382 -10.26 -13.74 6.14
N PHE A 383 -9.93 -14.93 6.64
CA PHE A 383 -10.81 -16.07 6.81
C PHE A 383 -11.37 -16.12 8.22
N THR A 384 -12.22 -15.14 8.58
CA THR A 384 -12.71 -14.93 9.95
C THR A 384 -13.50 -16.09 10.56
N ALA A 385 -14.01 -17.02 9.76
CA ALA A 385 -14.74 -18.20 10.23
C ALA A 385 -13.82 -19.30 10.77
N LEU A 386 -12.50 -19.19 10.59
CA LEU A 386 -11.54 -20.16 11.11
C LEU A 386 -11.54 -20.18 12.65
N SER A 387 -11.85 -21.33 13.23
CA SER A 387 -12.13 -21.49 14.66
C SER A 387 -10.91 -21.90 15.48
N ASN A 388 -9.73 -22.04 14.87
CA ASN A 388 -8.53 -22.48 15.58
C ASN A 388 -8.15 -21.50 16.72
N SER A 389 -7.92 -22.09 17.90
CA SER A 389 -7.59 -21.42 19.17
C SER A 389 -6.22 -21.85 19.73
N VAL A 390 -5.52 -22.75 19.04
CA VAL A 390 -4.13 -23.12 19.31
C VAL A 390 -3.26 -22.41 18.26
N PHE A 391 -2.09 -21.94 18.69
CA PHE A 391 -1.04 -21.28 17.90
C PHE A 391 -0.91 -21.79 16.44
N PRO A 392 -0.45 -20.93 15.50
CA PRO A 392 -0.59 -21.13 14.06
C PRO A 392 0.23 -22.32 13.59
N THR A 393 -0.38 -23.50 13.40
CA THR A 393 0.31 -24.57 12.69
C THR A 393 -0.58 -25.34 11.72
N GLU A 394 -1.88 -25.51 11.99
CA GLU A 394 -2.75 -26.29 11.10
C GLU A 394 -4.23 -25.84 11.16
N LEU A 395 -4.98 -26.12 10.10
CA LEU A 395 -6.42 -25.93 10.05
C LEU A 395 -7.15 -26.93 10.97
N ASN A 396 -8.24 -26.54 11.65
CA ASN A 396 -9.01 -27.49 12.44
C ASN A 396 -9.78 -28.45 11.52
N SER A 397 -9.82 -29.74 11.85
CA SER A 397 -10.66 -30.74 11.18
C SER A 397 -12.15 -30.36 11.04
N ALA A 398 -12.70 -29.54 11.94
CA ALA A 398 -14.07 -29.02 11.84
C ALA A 398 -14.21 -27.90 10.79
N ASP A 399 -13.11 -27.20 10.51
CA ASP A 399 -13.05 -26.09 9.55
C ASP A 399 -12.72 -26.59 8.13
N PHE A 400 -12.42 -27.88 7.92
CA PHE A 400 -12.04 -28.45 6.62
C PHE A 400 -12.94 -29.60 6.19
N ALA A 401 -13.37 -29.59 4.93
CA ALA A 401 -14.08 -30.72 4.32
C ALA A 401 -13.56 -31.03 2.90
N THR A 402 -13.64 -32.30 2.51
CA THR A 402 -13.39 -32.75 1.14
C THR A 402 -14.68 -33.25 0.50
N VAL A 403 -14.94 -32.81 -0.73
CA VAL A 403 -16.10 -33.17 -1.54
C VAL A 403 -15.68 -33.62 -2.94
N THR A 404 -16.64 -34.05 -3.76
CA THR A 404 -16.41 -34.59 -5.11
C THR A 404 -17.06 -33.78 -6.23
N ASN A 405 -17.72 -32.67 -5.91
CA ASN A 405 -18.25 -31.71 -6.87
C ASN A 405 -18.59 -30.38 -6.19
N ASP A 406 -18.73 -29.31 -6.98
CA ASP A 406 -18.96 -27.96 -6.48
C ASP A 406 -20.35 -27.78 -5.84
N THR A 407 -21.36 -28.59 -6.23
CA THR A 407 -22.68 -28.56 -5.58
C THR A 407 -22.60 -29.04 -4.13
N LEU A 408 -21.79 -30.06 -3.86
CA LEU A 408 -21.53 -30.52 -2.49
C LEU A 408 -20.68 -29.52 -1.72
N ALA A 409 -19.71 -28.87 -2.39
CA ALA A 409 -18.94 -27.79 -1.78
C ALA A 409 -19.89 -26.69 -1.28
N ALA A 410 -20.86 -26.34 -2.14
CA ALA A 410 -21.83 -25.30 -1.86
C ALA A 410 -22.67 -25.56 -0.59
N SER A 411 -22.95 -26.84 -0.31
CA SER A 411 -23.77 -27.28 0.82
C SER A 411 -22.99 -27.60 2.10
N SER A 412 -21.66 -27.47 2.08
CA SER A 412 -20.80 -27.83 3.21
C SER A 412 -20.79 -26.75 4.28
N SER A 413 -20.86 -27.14 5.54
CA SER A 413 -20.74 -26.22 6.69
C SER A 413 -19.30 -25.95 7.13
N ALA A 414 -18.31 -26.62 6.53
CA ALA A 414 -16.90 -26.40 6.85
C ALA A 414 -16.42 -25.07 6.24
N ALA A 415 -15.54 -24.36 6.95
CA ALA A 415 -15.05 -23.06 6.52
C ALA A 415 -14.22 -23.15 5.23
N ILE A 416 -13.39 -24.18 5.08
CA ILE A 416 -12.61 -24.46 3.88
C ILE A 416 -13.10 -25.79 3.30
N VAL A 417 -13.43 -25.78 2.01
CA VAL A 417 -13.95 -26.96 1.32
C VAL A 417 -13.14 -27.22 0.07
N TYR A 418 -12.59 -28.44 -0.03
CA TYR A 418 -11.80 -28.88 -1.15
C TYR A 418 -12.59 -29.83 -2.05
N ASN A 419 -12.73 -29.50 -3.33
CA ASN A 419 -13.29 -30.40 -4.33
C ASN A 419 -12.18 -31.25 -4.96
N SER A 420 -12.09 -32.49 -4.51
CA SER A 420 -11.11 -33.48 -5.00
C SER A 420 -11.29 -33.91 -6.46
N ALA A 421 -12.41 -33.57 -7.11
CA ALA A 421 -12.66 -33.92 -8.51
C ALA A 421 -12.12 -32.88 -9.51
N ASN A 422 -11.90 -31.63 -9.08
CA ASN A 422 -11.45 -30.53 -9.94
C ASN A 422 -10.39 -29.61 -9.29
N GLY A 423 -9.92 -29.92 -8.09
CA GLY A 423 -8.89 -29.14 -7.40
C GLY A 423 -9.36 -27.82 -6.79
N SER A 424 -10.66 -27.49 -6.87
CA SER A 424 -11.17 -26.19 -6.40
C SER A 424 -11.21 -26.10 -4.87
N LEU A 425 -10.86 -24.93 -4.35
CA LEU A 425 -10.90 -24.57 -2.94
C LEU A 425 -11.93 -23.47 -2.73
N PHE A 426 -12.76 -23.68 -1.71
CA PHE A 426 -13.90 -22.84 -1.40
C PHE A 426 -13.82 -22.36 0.05
N TYR A 427 -14.25 -21.12 0.29
CA TYR A 427 -14.42 -20.55 1.63
C TYR A 427 -15.90 -20.31 1.96
N ASN A 428 -16.34 -20.82 3.11
CA ASN A 428 -17.67 -20.61 3.69
C ASN A 428 -17.53 -19.81 5.01
N PRO A 429 -17.84 -18.49 5.02
CA PRO A 429 -17.71 -17.66 6.21
C PRO A 429 -18.83 -17.83 7.24
N ASN A 430 -19.97 -18.44 6.91
CA ASN A 430 -21.14 -18.47 7.80
C ASN A 430 -21.63 -19.89 8.13
N GLY A 431 -20.97 -20.92 7.60
CA GLY A 431 -21.25 -22.32 7.89
C GLY A 431 -22.64 -22.80 7.46
N SER A 432 -23.34 -22.00 6.65
CA SER A 432 -24.67 -22.30 6.12
C SER A 432 -24.55 -22.88 4.70
N ALA A 433 -25.54 -23.69 4.31
CA ALA A 433 -25.50 -24.54 3.12
C ALA A 433 -25.92 -23.81 1.81
N ASP A 434 -26.13 -22.49 1.85
CA ASP A 434 -26.73 -21.71 0.76
C ASP A 434 -25.86 -20.51 0.31
N ASP A 435 -24.63 -20.35 0.81
CA ASP A 435 -23.95 -19.05 0.83
C ASP A 435 -22.93 -18.77 -0.28
N PHE A 436 -22.63 -19.74 -1.14
CA PHE A 436 -21.71 -19.50 -2.27
C PHE A 436 -22.32 -18.68 -3.42
N ALA A 437 -23.60 -18.32 -3.31
CA ALA A 437 -24.30 -17.47 -4.27
C ALA A 437 -24.43 -16.01 -3.79
N GLU A 438 -24.10 -15.70 -2.53
CA GLU A 438 -24.09 -14.31 -2.06
C GLU A 438 -22.77 -13.64 -2.39
N ILE A 439 -22.91 -12.51 -3.08
CA ILE A 439 -21.86 -11.75 -3.76
C ILE A 439 -20.82 -11.16 -2.79
N ASN A 440 -20.97 -11.34 -1.48
CA ASN A 440 -20.18 -10.67 -0.45
C ASN A 440 -19.68 -11.58 0.69
N PHE A 441 -20.00 -12.88 0.75
CA PHE A 441 -19.62 -13.74 1.87
C PHE A 441 -19.37 -15.21 1.45
N GLY A 442 -18.17 -15.50 0.96
CA GLY A 442 -17.72 -16.85 0.60
C GLY A 442 -17.63 -17.08 -0.90
N GLY A 443 -16.99 -18.17 -1.32
CA GLY A 443 -16.71 -18.40 -2.74
C GLY A 443 -15.59 -19.38 -3.00
N LYS A 444 -15.43 -19.78 -4.26
CA LYS A 444 -14.19 -20.37 -4.74
C LYS A 444 -13.11 -19.29 -4.65
N PHE A 445 -11.96 -19.58 -4.06
CA PHE A 445 -10.85 -18.62 -3.96
C PHE A 445 -9.56 -19.12 -4.60
N ALA A 446 -9.44 -20.42 -4.81
CA ALA A 446 -8.28 -21.00 -5.46
C ALA A 446 -8.64 -22.29 -6.19
N GLN A 447 -7.74 -22.73 -7.07
CA GLN A 447 -7.77 -24.03 -7.71
C GLN A 447 -6.36 -24.59 -7.83
N LEU A 448 -6.19 -25.87 -7.53
CA LEU A 448 -4.97 -26.58 -7.92
C LEU A 448 -5.09 -26.97 -9.39
N ASP A 449 -4.18 -26.53 -10.26
CA ASP A 449 -4.12 -26.99 -11.66
C ASP A 449 -3.20 -28.21 -11.74
N SER A 450 -3.81 -29.41 -11.72
CA SER A 450 -3.06 -30.65 -11.84
C SER A 450 -3.83 -31.69 -12.63
N THR A 451 -3.10 -32.58 -13.30
CA THR A 451 -3.72 -33.71 -14.02
C THR A 451 -4.24 -34.81 -13.09
N SER A 452 -3.83 -34.77 -11.81
CA SER A 452 -4.32 -35.62 -10.73
C SER A 452 -4.36 -34.83 -9.42
N PHE A 453 -5.57 -34.48 -8.97
CA PHE A 453 -5.76 -33.63 -7.80
C PHE A 453 -5.30 -34.32 -6.51
N PRO A 454 -4.41 -33.68 -5.73
CA PRO A 454 -3.87 -34.26 -4.51
C PRO A 454 -4.92 -34.41 -3.40
N ALA A 455 -4.76 -35.41 -2.53
CA ALA A 455 -5.64 -35.56 -1.37
C ALA A 455 -5.25 -34.59 -0.24
N LEU A 456 -5.73 -33.34 -0.33
CA LEU A 456 -5.48 -32.33 0.70
C LEU A 456 -6.05 -32.75 2.06
N THR A 457 -5.33 -32.39 3.12
CA THR A 457 -5.76 -32.56 4.52
C THR A 457 -5.55 -31.25 5.28
N THR A 458 -5.92 -31.19 6.56
CA THR A 458 -5.63 -30.02 7.40
C THR A 458 -4.14 -29.68 7.48
N ALA A 459 -3.25 -30.66 7.31
CA ALA A 459 -1.80 -30.47 7.28
C ALA A 459 -1.31 -29.80 5.99
N SER A 460 -2.13 -29.72 4.94
CA SER A 460 -1.83 -28.95 3.73
C SER A 460 -1.96 -27.44 3.95
N PHE A 461 -2.49 -27.01 5.08
CA PHE A 461 -2.78 -25.62 5.38
C PHE A 461 -1.99 -25.12 6.60
N GLU A 462 -1.54 -23.88 6.54
CA GLU A 462 -1.04 -23.11 7.67
C GLU A 462 -2.05 -21.99 7.94
N VAL A 463 -2.39 -21.71 9.21
CA VAL A 463 -3.29 -20.60 9.56
C VAL A 463 -2.51 -19.57 10.36
N VAL A 464 -2.47 -18.31 9.91
CA VAL A 464 -1.74 -17.21 10.58
C VAL A 464 -2.68 -16.20 11.23
N PHE A 465 -2.22 -15.51 12.29
CA PHE A 465 -3.03 -14.65 13.17
C PHE A 465 -2.66 -13.17 13.07
#